data_AF-A0A3M2E5K9-F1
#
_entry.id   AF-A0A3M2E5K9-F1
#
_cell.length_a   1.000
_cell.length_b   1.000
_cell.length_c   1.000
_cell.angle_alpha   90.00
_cell.angle_beta   90.00
_cell.angle_gamma   90.00
#
_symmetry.space_group_name_H-M   'P 1'
#
loop_
_entity.id
_entity.type
_entity.pdbx_description
1 polymer ?
#
loop_
_entity_poly.entity_id
_entity_poly.type
_entity_poly.pdbx_seq_one_letter_code
_entity_poly.pdbx_strand_id
1 'polypeptide(L)'
;MVETLARHYDRIRVIAYVRPYRSLMASGFQQRLQGGLRQFLPRVPAYRRRLEPWREAVGADNMTLRKFDRQCLRDGDIVADFAEWLGVSAEGLPRRVDNTSLSAEGAALLFLFNRAPGLPKAPARRTAMRKALARALAGVGPHRLAFPEALMTREAAAMADDIRWVEEVAGFSVSDPLRPDPRAIEVGDEAAFSALGLGTVRRLRAALAGKDDIAPPETARHILRRLRRVGAIGPAAGRGKGRGRPARAPEPG
;
A
#
# COMPACT_ATOMS: atom_id res chain seq x y z
N MET A 1 19.73 -0.56 -19.13
CA MET A 1 19.11 -1.90 -19.11
C MET A 1 18.80 -2.38 -20.52
N VAL A 2 17.99 -1.67 -21.32
CA VAL A 2 17.74 -2.08 -22.72
C VAL A 2 19.02 -2.14 -23.54
N GLU A 3 19.86 -1.09 -23.46
CA GLU A 3 21.19 -1.08 -24.08
C GLU A 3 22.07 -2.26 -23.66
N THR A 4 21.94 -2.74 -22.42
CA THR A 4 22.69 -3.89 -21.93
C THR A 4 22.19 -5.17 -22.60
N LEU A 5 20.86 -5.36 -22.69
CA LEU A 5 20.25 -6.52 -23.34
C LEU A 5 20.53 -6.52 -24.85
N ALA A 6 20.51 -5.36 -25.49
CA ALA A 6 20.74 -5.20 -26.93
C ALA A 6 22.16 -5.63 -27.36
N ARG A 7 23.12 -5.74 -26.43
CA ARG A 7 24.47 -6.26 -26.69
C ARG A 7 24.53 -7.79 -26.76
N HIS A 8 23.50 -8.48 -26.26
CA HIS A 8 23.50 -9.94 -26.10
C HIS A 8 22.41 -10.63 -26.91
N TYR A 9 21.46 -9.88 -27.45
CA TYR A 9 20.31 -10.42 -28.17
C TYR A 9 20.01 -9.60 -29.41
N ASP A 10 19.86 -10.28 -30.56
CA ASP A 10 19.52 -9.64 -31.84
C ASP A 10 18.08 -9.13 -31.88
N ARG A 11 17.20 -9.73 -31.06
CA ARG A 11 15.79 -9.37 -30.98
C ARG A 11 15.30 -9.38 -29.54
N ILE A 12 14.72 -8.27 -29.11
CA ILE A 12 14.09 -8.12 -27.81
C ILE A 12 12.61 -7.85 -28.05
N ARG A 13 11.73 -8.68 -27.47
CA ARG A 13 10.28 -8.42 -27.41
C ARG A 13 9.90 -8.06 -25.98
N VAL A 14 9.10 -7.01 -25.84
CA VAL A 14 8.62 -6.49 -24.55
C VAL A 14 7.12 -6.69 -24.47
N ILE A 15 6.65 -7.38 -23.44
CA ILE A 15 5.23 -7.47 -23.10
C ILE A 15 5.04 -6.73 -21.78
N ALA A 16 4.24 -5.66 -21.79
CA ALA A 16 3.99 -4.84 -20.60
C ALA A 16 2.51 -4.86 -20.23
N TYR A 17 2.22 -5.29 -19.01
CA TYR A 17 0.87 -5.29 -18.44
C TYR A 17 0.56 -3.94 -17.81
N VAL A 18 -0.38 -3.21 -18.42
CA VAL A 18 -0.83 -1.88 -18.01
C VAL A 18 -2.13 -2.02 -17.23
N ARG A 19 -2.11 -1.63 -15.96
CA ARG A 19 -3.27 -1.69 -15.07
C ARG A 19 -3.99 -0.34 -15.05
N PRO A 20 -5.34 -0.29 -14.94
CA PRO A 20 -6.08 0.96 -14.80
C PRO A 20 -5.56 1.83 -13.64
N TYR A 21 -5.53 3.15 -13.83
CA TYR A 21 -4.86 4.05 -12.87
C TYR A 21 -5.51 4.01 -11.50
N ARG A 22 -6.85 3.92 -11.44
CA ARG A 22 -7.62 3.89 -10.19
C ARG A 22 -7.18 2.75 -9.28
N SER A 23 -6.96 1.59 -9.89
CA SER A 23 -6.43 0.38 -9.25
C SER A 23 -4.97 0.54 -8.79
N LEU A 24 -4.14 1.24 -9.57
CA LEU A 24 -2.74 1.46 -9.26
C LEU A 24 -2.51 2.54 -8.22
N MET A 25 -3.39 3.55 -8.09
CA MET A 25 -3.25 4.64 -7.13
C MET A 25 -3.13 4.11 -5.69
N ALA A 26 -4.05 3.22 -5.28
CA ALA A 26 -4.04 2.62 -3.93
C ALA A 26 -2.76 1.79 -3.70
N SER A 27 -2.44 0.89 -4.63
CA SER A 27 -1.24 0.04 -4.55
C SER A 27 0.06 0.86 -4.52
N GLY A 28 0.18 1.84 -5.41
CA GLY A 28 1.36 2.70 -5.51
C GLY A 28 1.50 3.64 -4.32
N PHE A 29 0.39 4.08 -3.72
CA PHE A 29 0.44 4.81 -2.45
C PHE A 29 0.96 3.93 -1.31
N GLN A 30 0.43 2.70 -1.16
CA GLN A 30 0.92 1.77 -0.13
C GLN A 30 2.40 1.40 -0.31
N GLN A 31 2.86 1.14 -1.53
CA GLN A 31 4.27 0.88 -1.82
C GLN A 31 5.16 2.06 -1.41
N ARG A 32 4.72 3.30 -1.67
CA ARG A 32 5.45 4.50 -1.23
C ARG A 32 5.43 4.66 0.29
N LEU A 33 4.35 4.30 0.98
CA LEU A 33 4.32 4.25 2.45
C LEU A 33 5.33 3.22 2.99
N GLN A 34 5.43 2.05 2.37
CA GLN A 34 6.46 1.05 2.68
C GLN A 34 7.87 1.55 2.35
N GLY A 35 8.01 2.46 1.38
CA GLY A 35 9.24 3.20 1.11
C GLY A 35 9.54 4.33 2.11
N GLY A 36 8.55 4.76 2.91
CA GLY A 36 8.71 5.80 3.92
C GLY A 36 8.05 7.14 3.62
N LEU A 37 7.12 7.18 2.67
CA LEU A 37 6.31 8.37 2.39
C LEU A 37 5.63 8.89 3.67
N ARG A 38 5.74 10.20 3.90
CA ARG A 38 5.21 10.91 5.08
C ARG A 38 4.01 11.78 4.77
N GLN A 39 3.75 12.07 3.49
CA GLN A 39 2.69 12.96 3.03
C GLN A 39 1.55 12.13 2.42
N PHE A 40 0.30 12.55 2.63
CA PHE A 40 -0.83 11.96 1.94
C PHE A 40 -0.86 12.44 0.49
N LEU A 41 -0.15 11.73 -0.39
CA LEU A 41 -0.02 12.05 -1.81
C LEU A 41 -0.37 10.86 -2.68
N PRO A 42 -1.63 10.40 -2.76
CA PRO A 42 -2.05 9.47 -3.80
C PRO A 42 -1.79 10.10 -5.17
N ARG A 43 -1.26 9.32 -6.13
CA ARG A 43 -0.87 9.84 -7.45
C ARG A 43 -1.18 8.81 -8.52
N VAL A 44 -1.61 9.29 -9.67
CA VAL A 44 -1.68 8.51 -10.89
C VAL A 44 -0.26 8.04 -11.29
N PRO A 45 -0.11 6.84 -11.84
CA PRO A 45 1.18 6.37 -12.36
C PRO A 45 1.62 7.23 -13.55
N ALA A 46 2.92 7.56 -13.63
CA ALA A 46 3.50 8.13 -14.84
C ALA A 46 3.79 7.00 -15.84
N TYR A 47 2.82 6.69 -16.70
CA TYR A 47 2.90 5.62 -17.69
C TYR A 47 3.94 5.94 -18.75
N ARG A 48 3.89 7.14 -19.33
CA ARG A 48 4.79 7.55 -20.42
C ARG A 48 6.24 7.48 -19.98
N ARG A 49 6.56 8.07 -18.83
CA ARG A 49 7.91 8.01 -18.24
C ARG A 49 8.43 6.59 -18.04
N ARG A 50 7.55 5.60 -17.85
CA ARG A 50 7.93 4.20 -17.62
C ARG A 50 7.98 3.37 -18.90
N LEU A 51 7.14 3.68 -19.88
CA LEU A 51 6.92 2.84 -21.07
C LEU A 51 7.62 3.39 -22.31
N GLU A 52 7.70 4.72 -22.47
CA GLU A 52 8.30 5.37 -23.63
C GLU A 52 9.77 4.99 -23.84
N PRO A 53 10.65 4.94 -22.81
CA PRO A 53 12.04 4.53 -23.01
C PRO A 53 12.20 3.10 -23.54
N TRP A 54 11.25 2.22 -23.22
CA TRP A 54 11.24 0.86 -23.77
C TRP A 54 10.77 0.85 -25.20
N ARG A 55 9.68 1.56 -25.48
CA ARG A 55 9.10 1.66 -26.82
C ARG A 55 10.10 2.25 -27.82
N GLU A 56 10.83 3.30 -27.42
CA GLU A 56 11.88 3.91 -28.23
C GLU A 56 13.05 2.94 -28.47
N ALA A 57 13.44 2.18 -27.45
CA ALA A 57 14.62 1.32 -27.53
C ALA A 57 14.39 -0.01 -28.28
N VAL A 58 13.20 -0.62 -28.21
CA VAL A 58 12.90 -1.87 -28.93
C VAL A 58 12.08 -1.66 -30.21
N GLY A 59 11.51 -0.47 -30.40
CA GLY A 59 10.58 -0.16 -31.48
C GLY A 59 9.13 -0.55 -31.16
N ALA A 60 8.19 0.17 -31.77
CA ALA A 60 6.75 -0.02 -31.54
C ALA A 60 6.28 -1.48 -31.78
N ASP A 61 6.78 -2.11 -32.84
CA ASP A 61 6.37 -3.47 -33.24
C ASP A 61 6.89 -4.58 -32.30
N ASN A 62 7.91 -4.27 -31.50
CA ASN A 62 8.46 -5.21 -30.53
C ASN A 62 7.96 -4.96 -29.10
N MET A 63 7.05 -4.01 -28.89
CA MET A 63 6.45 -3.72 -27.58
C MET A 63 4.94 -3.88 -27.62
N THR A 64 4.44 -4.90 -26.93
CA THR A 64 3.01 -5.16 -26.77
C THR A 64 2.54 -4.68 -25.40
N LEU A 65 1.53 -3.81 -25.38
CA LEU A 65 0.82 -3.44 -24.16
C LEU A 65 -0.41 -4.33 -23.99
N ARG A 66 -0.60 -4.87 -22.79
CA ARG A 66 -1.78 -5.65 -22.43
C ARG A 66 -2.48 -5.06 -21.23
N LYS A 67 -3.80 -5.11 -21.23
CA LYS A 67 -4.60 -4.63 -20.11
C LYS A 67 -4.51 -5.61 -18.94
N PHE A 68 -4.05 -5.14 -17.79
CA PHE A 68 -4.06 -5.91 -16.54
C PHE A 68 -5.44 -5.80 -15.88
N ASP A 69 -6.39 -6.53 -16.43
CA ASP A 69 -7.73 -6.73 -15.89
C ASP A 69 -8.04 -8.23 -15.96
N ARG A 70 -8.55 -8.81 -14.88
CA ARG A 70 -8.90 -10.24 -14.83
C ARG A 70 -9.88 -10.66 -15.93
N GLN A 71 -10.70 -9.74 -16.45
CA GLN A 71 -11.60 -10.07 -17.56
C GLN A 71 -10.89 -10.11 -18.92
N CYS A 72 -9.71 -9.48 -19.02
CA CYS A 72 -8.91 -9.42 -20.23
C CYS A 72 -7.75 -10.43 -20.22
N LEU A 73 -7.41 -10.98 -19.05
CA LEU A 73 -6.40 -12.01 -18.89
C LEU A 73 -6.98 -13.40 -19.16
N ARG A 74 -6.20 -14.26 -19.80
CA ARG A 74 -6.53 -15.68 -19.98
C ARG A 74 -6.89 -16.34 -18.65
N ASP A 75 -8.11 -16.88 -18.57
CA ASP A 75 -8.67 -17.51 -17.35
C ASP A 75 -8.59 -16.62 -16.09
N GLY A 76 -8.48 -15.30 -16.25
CA GLY A 76 -8.24 -14.35 -15.17
C GLY A 76 -6.86 -14.43 -14.50
N ASP A 77 -5.91 -15.10 -15.14
CA ASP A 77 -4.56 -15.38 -14.63
C ASP A 77 -3.48 -14.76 -15.55
N ILE A 78 -2.64 -13.91 -14.96
CA ILE A 78 -1.53 -13.27 -15.70
C ILE A 78 -0.50 -14.29 -16.16
N VAL A 79 -0.26 -15.36 -15.40
CA VAL A 79 0.72 -16.39 -15.77
C VAL A 79 0.23 -17.16 -16.98
N ALA A 80 -1.07 -17.50 -17.00
CA ALA A 80 -1.69 -18.16 -18.15
C ALA A 80 -1.67 -17.25 -19.39
N ASP A 81 -2.03 -15.96 -19.24
CA ASP A 81 -2.02 -14.99 -20.35
C ASP A 81 -0.60 -14.80 -20.91
N PHE A 82 0.41 -14.69 -20.03
CA PHE A 82 1.79 -14.54 -20.45
C PHE A 82 2.36 -15.79 -21.13
N ALA A 83 2.01 -16.98 -20.64
CA ALA A 83 2.43 -18.25 -21.25
C ALA A 83 1.85 -18.42 -22.66
N GLU A 84 0.58 -18.06 -22.85
CA GLU A 84 -0.07 -18.04 -24.17
C GLU A 84 0.68 -17.12 -25.13
N TRP A 85 1.08 -15.93 -24.68
CA TRP A 85 1.90 -15.00 -25.48
C TRP A 85 3.27 -15.54 -25.87
N LEU A 86 3.86 -16.37 -25.01
CA LEU A 86 5.13 -17.04 -25.30
C LEU A 86 4.94 -18.31 -26.14
N GLY A 87 3.71 -18.79 -26.34
CA GLY A 87 3.42 -20.07 -27.00
C GLY A 87 3.87 -21.27 -26.17
N VAL A 88 3.90 -21.16 -24.84
CA VAL A 88 4.31 -22.23 -23.91
C VAL A 88 3.16 -22.66 -23.00
N SER A 89 3.22 -23.88 -22.48
CA SER A 89 2.23 -24.36 -21.50
C SER A 89 2.44 -23.71 -20.13
N ALA A 90 1.34 -23.30 -19.50
CA ALA A 90 1.31 -22.85 -18.10
C ALA A 90 1.03 -24.01 -17.11
N GLU A 91 0.95 -25.25 -17.60
CA GLU A 91 0.64 -26.42 -16.77
C GLU A 91 1.72 -26.64 -15.70
N GLY A 92 1.29 -26.94 -14.47
CA GLY A 92 2.20 -27.15 -13.33
C GLY A 92 2.84 -25.88 -12.76
N LEU A 93 2.61 -24.68 -13.33
CA LEU A 93 3.14 -23.45 -12.77
C LEU A 93 2.40 -23.05 -11.49
N PRO A 94 3.12 -22.61 -10.44
CA PRO A 94 2.50 -22.21 -9.17
C PRO A 94 1.66 -20.94 -9.35
N ARG A 95 0.35 -21.06 -9.15
CA ARG A 95 -0.58 -19.93 -9.17
C ARG A 95 -0.62 -19.27 -7.80
N ARG A 96 0.32 -18.34 -7.55
CA ARG A 96 0.40 -17.66 -6.25
C ARG A 96 -0.32 -16.32 -6.29
N VAL A 97 -1.42 -16.21 -5.54
CA VAL A 97 -2.11 -14.94 -5.29
C VAL A 97 -1.59 -14.36 -3.97
N ASP A 98 -0.33 -13.93 -3.95
CA ASP A 98 0.22 -13.24 -2.77
C ASP A 98 -0.29 -11.80 -2.74
N ASN A 99 -1.48 -11.61 -2.18
CA ASN A 99 -2.07 -10.29 -1.99
C ASN A 99 -1.37 -9.57 -0.83
N THR A 100 -0.14 -9.12 -1.10
CA THR A 100 0.81 -8.53 -0.14
C THR A 100 0.52 -7.05 0.19
N SER A 101 -0.59 -6.51 -0.31
CA SER A 101 -1.05 -5.18 0.07
C SER A 101 -1.45 -5.15 1.53
N LEU A 102 -1.12 -4.05 2.20
CA LEU A 102 -1.67 -3.76 3.51
C LEU A 102 -3.17 -3.46 3.38
N SER A 103 -3.92 -3.78 4.42
CA SER A 103 -5.25 -3.20 4.64
C SER A 103 -5.19 -1.67 4.74
N ALA A 104 -6.35 -1.02 4.68
CA ALA A 104 -6.46 0.42 4.91
C ALA A 104 -5.93 0.81 6.29
N GLU A 105 -6.26 0.03 7.33
CA GLU A 105 -5.78 0.23 8.69
C GLU A 105 -4.27 0.05 8.82
N GLY A 106 -3.72 -1.01 8.22
CA GLY A 106 -2.28 -1.26 8.21
C GLY A 106 -1.53 -0.14 7.49
N ALA A 107 -2.04 0.31 6.35
CA ALA A 107 -1.47 1.45 5.62
C ALA A 107 -1.51 2.74 6.45
N ALA A 108 -2.63 3.02 7.13
CA ALA A 108 -2.79 4.19 7.99
C ALA A 108 -1.84 4.15 9.21
N LEU A 109 -1.66 2.99 9.85
CA LEU A 109 -0.69 2.82 10.94
C LEU A 109 0.75 3.03 10.46
N LEU A 110 1.08 2.52 9.27
CA LEU A 110 2.40 2.72 8.67
C LEU A 110 2.65 4.20 8.34
N PHE A 111 1.62 4.91 7.90
CA PHE A 111 1.68 6.36 7.66
C PHE A 111 1.94 7.15 8.95
N LEU A 112 1.21 6.86 10.03
CA LEU A 112 1.46 7.46 11.34
C LEU A 112 2.89 7.16 11.83
N PHE A 113 3.35 5.92 11.66
CA PHE A 113 4.71 5.54 12.00
C PHE A 113 5.76 6.35 11.23
N ASN A 114 5.60 6.54 9.91
CA ASN A 114 6.53 7.33 9.10
C ASN A 114 6.60 8.81 9.53
N ARG A 115 5.58 9.31 10.22
CA ARG A 115 5.49 10.68 10.72
C ARG A 115 5.90 10.83 12.19
N ALA A 116 6.02 9.72 12.92
CA ALA A 116 6.31 9.72 14.34
C ALA A 116 7.64 10.43 14.67
N PRO A 117 7.68 11.26 15.71
CA PRO A 117 8.95 11.77 16.24
C PRO A 117 9.75 10.61 16.85
N GLY A 118 11.09 10.74 16.89
CA GLY A 118 11.95 9.75 17.54
C GLY A 118 12.32 8.53 16.70
N LEU A 119 12.01 8.50 15.39
CA LEU A 119 12.56 7.50 14.48
C LEU A 119 14.10 7.59 14.45
N PRO A 120 14.81 6.46 14.26
CA PRO A 120 16.26 6.49 14.16
C PRO A 120 16.74 7.44 13.06
N LYS A 121 17.78 8.23 13.39
CA LYS A 121 18.47 9.07 12.41
C LYS A 121 19.13 8.23 11.31
N ALA A 122 19.68 7.06 11.69
CA ALA A 122 20.33 6.12 10.77
C ALA A 122 19.34 5.55 9.73
N PRO A 123 19.53 5.82 8.41
CA PRO A 123 18.60 5.42 7.36
C PRO A 123 18.37 3.91 7.30
N ALA A 124 19.43 3.10 7.41
CA ALA A 124 19.34 1.64 7.37
C ALA A 124 18.46 1.07 8.50
N ARG A 125 18.62 1.56 9.73
CA ARG A 125 17.80 1.16 10.89
C ARG A 125 16.34 1.53 10.69
N ARG A 126 16.07 2.75 10.21
CA ARG A 126 14.71 3.22 9.92
C ARG A 126 14.03 2.35 8.85
N THR A 127 14.74 2.02 7.78
CA THR A 127 14.23 1.12 6.72
C THR A 127 13.96 -0.28 7.25
N ALA A 128 14.88 -0.85 8.04
CA ALA A 128 14.68 -2.17 8.65
C ALA A 128 13.46 -2.21 9.58
N MET A 129 13.30 -1.17 10.41
CA MET A 129 12.15 -1.05 11.32
C MET A 129 10.83 -0.91 10.56
N ARG A 130 10.81 -0.13 9.48
CA ARG A 130 9.64 0.00 8.62
C ARG A 130 9.26 -1.32 7.95
N LYS A 131 10.23 -2.04 7.39
CA LYS A 131 10.00 -3.38 6.81
C LYS A 131 9.47 -4.37 7.84
N ALA A 132 9.98 -4.32 9.07
CA ALA A 132 9.48 -5.16 10.17
C ALA A 132 8.05 -4.77 10.56
N LEU A 133 7.75 -3.48 10.65
CA LEU A 133 6.41 -2.99 10.95
C LEU A 133 5.42 -3.35 9.84
N ALA A 134 5.75 -3.12 8.56
CA ALA A 134 4.89 -3.48 7.44
C ALA A 134 4.56 -4.98 7.43
N ARG A 135 5.54 -5.86 7.70
CA ARG A 135 5.30 -7.29 7.88
C ARG A 135 4.37 -7.60 9.05
N ALA A 136 4.58 -6.94 10.19
CA ALA A 136 3.72 -7.10 11.34
C ALA A 136 2.31 -6.51 11.14
N LEU A 137 2.11 -5.61 10.19
CA LEU A 137 0.80 -5.04 9.85
C LEU A 137 0.05 -5.87 8.81
N ALA A 138 0.67 -6.90 8.24
CA ALA A 138 -0.01 -7.84 7.35
C ALA A 138 -1.17 -8.52 8.12
N GLY A 139 -2.39 -8.35 7.61
CA GLY A 139 -3.61 -8.89 8.24
C GLY A 139 -4.27 -8.01 9.30
N VAL A 140 -3.82 -6.77 9.51
CA VAL A 140 -4.47 -5.86 10.49
C VAL A 140 -5.69 -5.18 9.89
N GLY A 141 -6.89 -5.56 10.31
CA GLY A 141 -8.12 -4.93 9.82
C GLY A 141 -8.58 -5.51 8.48
N PRO A 142 -9.90 -5.51 8.22
CA PRO A 142 -10.47 -6.25 7.09
C PRO A 142 -10.54 -5.43 5.80
N HIS A 143 -10.29 -4.12 5.85
CA HIS A 143 -10.66 -3.22 4.77
C HIS A 143 -9.55 -3.02 3.76
N ARG A 144 -9.93 -2.88 2.49
CA ARG A 144 -9.02 -2.41 1.43
C ARG A 144 -8.98 -0.89 1.40
N LEU A 145 -7.83 -0.34 1.06
CA LEU A 145 -7.70 1.10 0.84
C LEU A 145 -8.23 1.45 -0.55
N ALA A 146 -9.18 2.38 -0.61
CA ALA A 146 -9.62 3.04 -1.82
C ALA A 146 -9.55 4.56 -1.67
N PHE A 147 -9.68 5.26 -2.80
CA PHE A 147 -9.73 6.71 -2.86
C PHE A 147 -11.06 7.14 -3.47
N PRO A 148 -11.67 8.25 -3.01
CA PRO A 148 -12.89 8.77 -3.63
C PRO A 148 -12.68 9.09 -5.11
N GLU A 149 -13.75 8.92 -5.90
CA GLU A 149 -13.77 9.21 -7.33
C GLU A 149 -13.28 10.63 -7.65
N ALA A 150 -13.74 11.63 -6.89
CA ALA A 150 -13.35 13.02 -7.07
C ALA A 150 -11.84 13.25 -6.92
N LEU A 151 -11.20 12.56 -5.97
CA LEU A 151 -9.76 12.62 -5.77
C LEU A 151 -9.03 11.97 -6.94
N MET A 152 -9.48 10.80 -7.39
CA MET A 152 -8.86 10.08 -8.51
C MET A 152 -8.97 10.89 -9.81
N THR A 153 -10.14 11.45 -10.10
CA THR A 153 -10.38 12.28 -11.30
C THR A 153 -9.54 13.56 -11.28
N ARG A 154 -9.38 14.21 -10.12
CA ARG A 154 -8.49 15.38 -9.99
C ARG A 154 -7.03 15.03 -10.31
N GLU A 155 -6.52 13.92 -9.76
CA GLU A 155 -5.16 13.48 -10.04
C GLU A 155 -4.98 13.02 -11.50
N ALA A 156 -6.01 12.42 -12.09
CA ALA A 156 -6.02 12.04 -13.50
C ALA A 156 -6.00 13.27 -14.43
N ALA A 157 -6.77 14.32 -14.12
CA ALA A 157 -6.76 15.57 -14.87
C ALA A 157 -5.37 16.22 -14.89
N ALA A 158 -4.65 16.17 -13.76
CA ALA A 158 -3.26 16.66 -13.68
C ALA A 158 -2.26 15.82 -14.50
N MET A 159 -2.65 14.62 -14.96
CA MET A 159 -1.85 13.71 -15.78
C MET A 159 -2.54 13.37 -17.11
N ALA A 160 -3.42 14.26 -17.60
CA ALA A 160 -4.26 13.98 -18.77
C ALA A 160 -3.44 13.60 -20.02
N ASP A 161 -2.31 14.26 -20.26
CA ASP A 161 -1.47 13.97 -21.42
C ASP A 161 -0.75 12.62 -21.31
N ASP A 162 -0.36 12.21 -20.09
CA ASP A 162 0.25 10.90 -19.85
C ASP A 162 -0.78 9.77 -20.00
N ILE A 163 -2.01 9.99 -19.51
CA ILE A 163 -3.14 9.06 -19.69
C ILE A 163 -3.49 8.92 -21.17
N ARG A 164 -3.66 10.04 -21.88
CA ARG A 164 -3.98 10.03 -23.31
C ARG A 164 -2.92 9.28 -24.12
N TRP A 165 -1.64 9.58 -23.86
CA TRP A 165 -0.53 8.91 -24.50
C TRP A 165 -0.58 7.38 -24.29
N VAL A 166 -0.82 6.90 -23.06
CA VAL A 166 -0.84 5.45 -22.83
C VAL A 166 -2.06 4.79 -23.46
N GLU A 167 -3.23 5.44 -23.48
CA GLU A 167 -4.43 4.91 -24.13
C GLU A 167 -4.26 4.82 -25.66
N GLU A 168 -3.67 5.85 -26.28
CA GLU A 168 -3.32 5.84 -27.70
C GLU A 168 -2.34 4.73 -28.05
N VAL A 169 -1.28 4.56 -27.26
CA VAL A 169 -0.26 3.52 -27.50
C VAL A 169 -0.80 2.11 -27.21
N ALA A 170 -1.68 1.98 -26.23
CA ALA A 170 -2.21 0.68 -25.79
C ALA A 170 -3.42 0.20 -26.60
N GLY A 171 -4.18 1.11 -27.20
CA GLY A 171 -5.44 0.79 -27.88
C GLY A 171 -6.57 0.40 -26.92
N PHE A 172 -6.44 0.68 -25.62
CA PHE A 172 -7.47 0.45 -24.62
C PHE A 172 -7.44 1.52 -23.53
N SER A 173 -8.57 1.72 -22.86
CA SER A 173 -8.65 2.69 -21.75
C SER A 173 -7.93 2.17 -20.50
N VAL A 174 -7.23 3.08 -19.82
CA VAL A 174 -6.71 2.89 -18.45
C VAL A 174 -7.54 3.64 -17.41
N SER A 175 -8.63 4.25 -17.87
CA SER A 175 -9.52 5.13 -17.10
C SER A 175 -10.78 4.44 -16.60
N ASP A 176 -10.93 3.15 -16.90
CA ASP A 176 -12.10 2.36 -16.53
C ASP A 176 -12.44 2.50 -15.05
N PRO A 177 -13.75 2.55 -14.72
CA PRO A 177 -14.17 2.63 -13.34
C PRO A 177 -13.70 1.42 -12.53
N LEU A 178 -13.36 1.64 -11.27
CA LEU A 178 -13.17 0.54 -10.35
C LEU A 178 -14.50 -0.15 -10.11
N ARG A 179 -14.47 -1.48 -10.07
CA ARG A 179 -15.57 -2.25 -9.49
C ARG A 179 -15.70 -1.87 -8.01
N PRO A 180 -16.91 -1.57 -7.52
CA PRO A 180 -17.14 -1.38 -6.09
C PRO A 180 -16.65 -2.61 -5.32
N ASP A 181 -15.82 -2.39 -4.32
CA ASP A 181 -15.44 -3.42 -3.36
C ASP A 181 -16.13 -3.10 -2.03
N PRO A 182 -17.08 -3.94 -1.57
CA PRO A 182 -17.81 -3.69 -0.32
C PRO A 182 -16.89 -3.69 0.91
N ARG A 183 -15.65 -4.18 0.78
CA ARG A 183 -14.64 -4.15 1.84
C ARG A 183 -13.70 -2.94 1.72
N ALA A 184 -13.86 -2.09 0.71
CA ALA A 184 -13.05 -0.89 0.59
C ALA A 184 -13.53 0.22 1.54
N ILE A 185 -12.58 0.92 2.15
CA ILE A 185 -12.83 2.21 2.79
C ILE A 185 -12.19 3.28 1.92
N GLU A 186 -12.99 4.27 1.55
CA GLU A 186 -12.52 5.45 0.84
C GLU A 186 -11.90 6.45 1.82
N VAL A 187 -10.72 6.94 1.47
CA VAL A 187 -10.01 7.95 2.25
C VAL A 187 -9.67 9.13 1.36
N GLY A 188 -10.33 10.27 1.56
CA GLY A 188 -10.17 11.44 0.68
C GLY A 188 -8.97 12.32 0.97
N ASP A 189 -8.46 12.30 2.21
CA ASP A 189 -7.44 13.24 2.66
C ASP A 189 -6.58 12.71 3.82
N GLU A 190 -5.58 13.51 4.20
CA GLU A 190 -4.66 13.20 5.29
C GLU A 190 -5.35 13.08 6.66
N ALA A 191 -6.39 13.88 6.92
CA ALA A 191 -7.07 13.92 8.20
C ALA A 191 -7.88 12.63 8.40
N ALA A 192 -8.65 12.22 7.39
CA ALA A 192 -9.38 10.95 7.35
C ALA A 192 -8.41 9.76 7.49
N PHE A 193 -7.27 9.78 6.79
CA PHE A 193 -6.30 8.70 6.88
C PHE A 193 -5.66 8.61 8.27
N SER A 194 -5.33 9.74 8.86
CA SER A 194 -4.78 9.82 10.22
C SER A 194 -5.79 9.36 11.27
N ALA A 195 -7.06 9.76 11.12
CA ALA A 195 -8.15 9.33 11.99
C ALA A 195 -8.35 7.80 11.93
N LEU A 196 -8.29 7.19 10.74
CA LEU A 196 -8.34 5.74 10.56
C LEU A 196 -7.19 5.04 11.32
N GLY A 197 -5.98 5.57 11.21
CA GLY A 197 -4.80 5.05 11.92
C GLY A 197 -4.96 5.16 13.44
N LEU A 198 -5.38 6.31 13.96
CA LEU A 198 -5.58 6.54 15.39
C LEU A 198 -6.71 5.66 15.96
N GLY A 199 -7.82 5.52 15.24
CA GLY A 199 -8.91 4.61 15.58
C GLY A 199 -8.43 3.15 15.67
N THR A 200 -7.58 2.74 14.72
CA THR A 200 -6.95 1.41 14.74
C THR A 200 -6.05 1.22 15.95
N VAL A 201 -5.22 2.21 16.31
CA VAL A 201 -4.41 2.15 17.56
C VAL A 201 -5.29 1.95 18.79
N ARG A 202 -6.43 2.66 18.88
CA ARG A 202 -7.36 2.53 20.02
C ARG A 202 -7.93 1.11 20.12
N ARG A 203 -8.41 0.55 19.00
CA ARG A 203 -8.91 -0.84 18.94
C ARG A 203 -7.85 -1.87 19.33
N LEU A 204 -6.64 -1.75 18.78
CA LEU A 204 -5.53 -2.64 19.15
C LEU A 204 -5.22 -2.56 20.65
N ARG A 205 -5.30 -1.38 21.27
CA ARG A 205 -5.08 -1.21 22.71
C ARG A 205 -6.19 -1.83 23.55
N ALA A 206 -7.45 -1.70 23.12
CA ALA A 206 -8.61 -2.29 23.80
C ALA A 206 -8.56 -3.82 23.78
N ALA A 207 -8.28 -4.42 22.62
CA ALA A 207 -8.10 -5.86 22.48
C ALA A 207 -6.98 -6.41 23.39
N LEU A 208 -5.85 -5.69 23.51
CA LEU A 208 -4.79 -6.09 24.45
C LEU A 208 -5.16 -5.92 25.93
N ALA A 209 -6.12 -5.06 26.24
CA ALA A 209 -6.60 -4.86 27.61
C ALA A 209 -7.66 -5.89 28.02
N GLY A 210 -8.03 -6.83 27.14
CA GLY A 210 -9.07 -7.82 27.39
C GLY A 210 -10.47 -7.20 27.50
N LYS A 211 -10.69 -6.04 26.85
CA LYS A 211 -11.97 -5.31 26.86
C LYS A 211 -12.84 -5.62 25.64
N ASP A 212 -12.34 -6.47 24.74
CA ASP A 212 -13.04 -7.02 23.59
C ASP A 212 -12.89 -8.55 23.65
N ASP A 213 -13.95 -9.32 23.38
CA ASP A 213 -13.97 -10.80 23.38
C ASP A 213 -13.18 -11.44 22.22
N ILE A 214 -12.44 -10.63 21.47
CA ILE A 214 -11.63 -11.08 20.34
C ILE A 214 -10.19 -11.23 20.84
N ALA A 215 -9.71 -12.47 20.94
CA ALA A 215 -8.32 -12.78 21.28
C ALA A 215 -7.40 -11.90 20.42
N PRO A 216 -6.60 -10.97 20.99
CA PRO A 216 -5.76 -10.11 20.19
C PRO A 216 -4.75 -11.00 19.47
N PRO A 217 -4.72 -11.00 18.11
CA PRO A 217 -3.74 -11.78 17.37
C PRO A 217 -2.34 -11.43 17.88
N GLU A 218 -1.40 -12.36 17.89
CA GLU A 218 -0.01 -12.08 18.30
C GLU A 218 0.56 -10.82 17.61
N THR A 219 0.09 -10.59 16.39
CA THR A 219 0.20 -9.40 15.55
C THR A 219 -0.07 -8.08 16.32
N ALA A 220 -1.15 -7.97 17.09
CA ALA A 220 -1.51 -6.74 17.84
C ALA A 220 -0.50 -6.41 18.96
N ARG A 221 -0.03 -7.42 19.70
CA ARG A 221 1.04 -7.25 20.71
C ARG A 221 2.33 -6.83 20.03
N HIS A 222 2.67 -7.47 18.92
CA HIS A 222 3.87 -7.14 18.14
C HIS A 222 3.84 -5.69 17.65
N ILE A 223 2.73 -5.26 17.07
CA ILE A 223 2.54 -3.89 16.53
C ILE A 223 2.65 -2.85 17.65
N LEU A 224 1.92 -3.01 18.76
CA LEU A 224 1.93 -2.02 19.83
C LEU A 224 3.29 -1.92 20.53
N ARG A 225 4.00 -3.04 20.72
CA ARG A 225 5.40 -3.03 21.20
C ARG A 225 6.30 -2.24 20.24
N ARG A 226 6.15 -2.45 18.93
CA ARG A 226 6.91 -1.71 17.91
C ARG A 226 6.56 -0.23 17.89
N LEU A 227 5.27 0.14 17.89
CA LEU A 227 4.81 1.53 17.87
C LEU A 227 5.19 2.32 19.15
N ARG A 228 5.24 1.67 20.32
CA ARG A 228 5.73 2.29 21.56
C ARG A 228 7.25 2.52 21.56
N ARG A 229 8.02 1.52 21.10
CA ARG A 229 9.49 1.61 21.01
C ARG A 229 9.98 2.78 20.14
N VAL A 230 9.12 3.28 19.26
CA VAL A 230 9.46 4.28 18.23
C VAL A 230 8.74 5.61 18.44
N GLY A 231 8.11 5.80 19.61
CA GLY A 231 7.43 7.05 19.97
C GLY A 231 6.17 7.35 19.18
N ALA A 232 5.72 6.45 18.28
CA ALA A 232 4.53 6.67 17.45
C ALA A 232 3.24 6.69 18.24
N ILE A 233 3.23 6.08 19.43
CA ILE A 233 2.12 6.12 20.38
C ILE A 233 2.67 6.28 21.80
N GLY A 234 2.07 7.16 22.60
CA GLY A 234 2.45 7.36 24.00
C GLY A 234 2.32 6.10 24.86
N PRO A 235 2.88 6.09 26.09
CA PRO A 235 2.73 4.98 27.02
C PRO A 235 1.25 4.66 27.23
N ALA A 236 0.90 3.38 27.41
CA ALA A 236 -0.44 3.05 27.90
C ALA A 236 -0.57 3.66 29.28
N ALA A 237 -1.66 4.39 29.51
CA ALA A 237 -2.04 4.87 30.84
C ALA A 237 -1.89 3.70 31.81
N GLY A 238 -0.87 3.80 32.67
CA GLY A 238 -0.63 2.83 33.71
C GLY A 238 -1.85 2.81 34.61
N ARG A 239 -2.29 1.59 34.95
CA ARG A 239 -3.25 1.36 36.03
C ARG A 239 -2.77 2.18 37.23
N GLY A 240 -3.54 3.17 37.65
CA GLY A 240 -3.31 3.86 38.91
C GLY A 240 -3.40 2.85 40.05
N LYS A 241 -2.24 2.44 40.57
CA LYS A 241 -2.10 1.75 41.85
C LYS A 241 -0.97 2.42 42.62
N GLY A 242 -1.30 2.90 43.81
CA GLY A 242 -0.35 3.37 44.83
C GLY A 242 -0.52 4.86 45.10
N ARG A 243 -1.15 5.31 46.19
CA ARG A 243 -0.89 5.13 47.64
C ARG A 243 -0.36 6.46 48.21
N GLY A 244 -1.03 6.96 49.25
CA GLY A 244 -0.62 8.09 50.09
C GLY A 244 -1.74 9.13 50.15
N ARG A 245 -2.33 9.50 51.30
CA ARG A 245 -2.04 9.29 52.72
C ARG A 245 -3.31 9.79 53.47
N PRO A 246 -3.82 9.19 54.56
CA PRO A 246 -4.95 9.78 55.27
C PRO A 246 -4.49 11.08 55.96
N ALA A 247 -5.28 12.14 55.81
CA ALA A 247 -5.06 13.41 56.47
C ALA A 247 -5.25 13.27 57.98
N ARG A 248 -4.28 13.77 58.77
CA ARG A 248 -4.41 13.97 60.21
C ARG A 248 -5.37 15.15 60.45
N ALA A 249 -6.36 14.95 61.31
CA ALA A 249 -7.20 16.02 61.84
C ALA A 249 -6.37 16.93 62.77
N PRO A 250 -6.70 18.23 62.88
CA PRO A 250 -6.10 19.12 63.88
C PRO A 250 -6.78 18.92 65.25
N GLU A 251 -5.98 18.83 66.31
CA GLU A 251 -6.46 19.00 67.70
C GLU A 251 -6.58 20.50 68.04
N PRO A 252 -7.55 20.88 68.90
CA PRO A 252 -7.78 22.26 69.27
C PRO A 252 -6.84 22.73 70.37
N GLY A 253 -6.33 23.96 70.22
CA GLY A 253 -5.77 24.77 71.31
C GLY A 253 -6.63 26.00 71.50
#